data_AF-A0A090EKJ0-F1
#
_entry.id   AF-A0A090EKJ0-F1
#
_cell.length_a   1.000
_cell.length_b   1.000
_cell.length_c   1.000
_cell.angle_alpha   90.00
_cell.angle_beta   90.00
_cell.angle_gamma   90.00
#
_symmetry.space_group_name_H-M   'P 1'
#
loop_
_entity.id
_entity.type
_entity.pdbx_description
1 polymer ?
#
loop_
_entity_poly.entity_id
_entity_poly.type
_entity_poly.pdbx_seq_one_letter_code
_entity_poly.pdbx_strand_id
1 'polypeptide(L)'
;MSDQDRQFLTDRLKGRLEILLRKTESAKDLPAGYWGFGKAVERQISDDWSAGRIFWRAAWENARHGLDSIAVGDLDMADVYVWQATDAYIAALESRLQHRPSDVAVLTRPASRRGRPKKN
;
A
#
# COMPACT_ATOMS: atom_id res chain seq x y z
N MET A 1 11.76 -16.61 23.50
CA MET A 1 12.39 -15.53 22.72
C MET A 1 13.15 -14.65 23.69
N SER A 2 14.42 -14.33 23.42
CA SER A 2 15.17 -13.43 24.31
C SER A 2 14.65 -11.98 24.16
N ASP A 3 14.92 -11.12 25.14
CA ASP A 3 14.54 -9.69 25.04
C ASP A 3 15.23 -8.99 23.86
N GLN A 4 16.47 -9.40 23.53
CA GLN A 4 17.18 -8.92 22.35
C GLN A 4 16.48 -9.35 21.05
N ASP A 5 16.05 -10.61 20.96
CA ASP A 5 15.30 -11.11 19.79
C ASP A 5 13.96 -10.38 19.65
N ARG A 6 13.27 -10.12 20.77
CA ARG A 6 12.00 -9.39 20.80
C ARG A 6 12.17 -7.96 20.30
N GLN A 7 13.20 -7.27 20.76
CA GLN A 7 13.50 -5.91 20.35
C GLN A 7 13.84 -5.86 18.85
N PHE A 8 14.70 -6.77 18.39
CA PHE A 8 15.04 -6.88 16.97
C PHE A 8 13.81 -7.12 16.09
N LEU A 9 12.92 -8.04 16.49
CA LEU A 9 11.67 -8.30 15.78
C LEU A 9 10.78 -7.06 15.74
N THR A 10 10.66 -6.37 16.87
CA THR A 10 9.86 -5.14 17.00
C THR A 10 10.34 -4.07 16.02
N ASP A 11 11.65 -3.81 15.99
CA ASP A 11 12.24 -2.79 15.11
C ASP A 11 12.06 -3.15 13.63
N ARG A 12 12.22 -4.44 13.29
CA ARG A 12 11.99 -4.95 11.92
C ARG A 12 10.54 -4.74 11.47
N LEU A 13 9.57 -5.13 12.30
CA LEU A 13 8.15 -5.00 11.98
C LEU A 13 7.76 -3.52 11.88
N LYS A 14 8.17 -2.71 12.85
CA LYS A 14 7.92 -1.26 12.86
C LYS A 14 8.46 -0.58 11.61
N GLY A 15 9.72 -0.84 11.26
CA GLY A 15 10.33 -0.27 10.06
C GLY A 15 9.59 -0.63 8.77
N ARG A 16 9.12 -1.87 8.66
CA ARG A 16 8.34 -2.33 7.50
C ARG A 16 6.97 -1.63 7.42
N LEU A 17 6.25 -1.57 8.54
CA LEU A 17 4.93 -0.93 8.63
C LEU A 17 5.02 0.58 8.33
N GLU A 18 6.02 1.28 8.88
CA GLU A 18 6.23 2.70 8.60
C GLU A 18 6.52 2.99 7.13
N ILE A 19 7.28 2.12 6.45
CA ILE A 19 7.51 2.23 5.01
C ILE A 19 6.19 2.09 4.24
N LEU A 20 5.37 1.09 4.58
CA LEU A 20 4.08 0.88 3.93
C LEU A 20 3.13 2.05 4.19
N LEU A 21 3.08 2.56 5.42
CA LEU A 21 2.27 3.71 5.81
C LEU A 21 2.64 4.96 5.01
N ARG A 22 3.94 5.27 4.87
CA ARG A 22 4.42 6.40 4.04
C ARG A 22 4.08 6.21 2.57
N LYS A 23 4.26 5.00 2.02
CA LYS A 23 3.93 4.70 0.61
C LYS A 23 2.44 4.83 0.31
N THR A 24 1.60 4.62 1.31
CA THR A 24 0.14 4.61 1.19
C THR A 24 -0.52 5.83 1.83
N GLU A 25 0.26 6.84 2.23
CA GLU A 25 -0.24 8.02 2.96
C GLU A 25 -1.35 8.76 2.22
N SER A 26 -1.28 8.79 0.89
CA SER A 26 -2.33 9.38 0.03
C SER A 26 -3.69 8.68 0.13
N ALA A 27 -3.77 7.53 0.79
CA ALA A 27 -4.99 6.78 1.02
C ALA A 27 -5.73 7.16 2.31
N LYS A 28 -5.08 7.90 3.23
CA LYS A 28 -5.57 8.17 4.58
C LYS A 28 -7.00 8.74 4.60
N ASP A 29 -7.28 9.66 3.68
CA ASP A 29 -8.55 10.40 3.62
C ASP A 29 -9.49 9.86 2.54
N LEU A 30 -9.20 8.68 1.96
CA LEU A 30 -10.15 8.06 1.04
C LEU A 30 -11.45 7.74 1.80
N PRO A 31 -12.63 7.82 1.15
CA PRO A 31 -13.92 7.56 1.81
C PRO A 31 -14.04 6.10 2.29
N ALA A 32 -14.59 5.92 3.49
CA ALA A 32 -14.77 4.61 4.12
C ALA A 32 -16.16 4.09 3.80
N GLY A 33 -16.24 3.05 2.98
CA GLY A 33 -17.50 2.34 2.77
C GLY A 33 -17.79 2.03 1.30
N TYR A 34 -18.14 0.78 1.08
CA TYR A 34 -18.62 0.24 -0.20
C TYR A 34 -20.14 0.03 -0.19
N TRP A 35 -20.82 0.51 0.85
CA TRP A 35 -22.22 0.23 1.12
C TRP A 35 -23.07 1.43 0.73
N GLY A 36 -23.31 1.58 -0.56
CA GLY A 36 -24.35 2.47 -1.07
C GLY A 36 -25.21 1.73 -2.10
N PHE A 37 -26.50 2.05 -2.14
CA PHE A 37 -27.46 1.41 -3.03
C PHE A 37 -27.62 2.24 -4.30
N GLY A 38 -27.45 1.62 -5.47
CA GLY A 38 -27.73 2.22 -6.77
C GLY A 38 -26.57 2.15 -7.79
N LYS A 39 -26.91 2.20 -9.08
CA LYS A 39 -25.98 2.02 -10.20
C LYS A 39 -24.79 2.99 -10.21
N ALA A 40 -24.95 4.20 -9.68
CA ALA A 40 -23.87 5.17 -9.61
C ALA A 40 -22.80 4.76 -8.59
N VAL A 41 -23.22 4.21 -7.44
CA VAL A 41 -22.32 3.70 -6.41
C VAL A 41 -21.61 2.45 -6.89
N GLU A 42 -22.33 1.53 -7.54
CA GLU A 42 -21.74 0.31 -8.12
C GLU A 42 -20.63 0.64 -9.13
N ARG A 43 -20.84 1.65 -9.99
CA ARG A 43 -19.82 2.13 -10.93
C ARG A 43 -18.64 2.74 -10.22
N GLN A 44 -18.87 3.59 -9.22
CA GLN A 44 -17.79 4.18 -8.45
C GLN A 44 -16.93 3.11 -7.76
N ILE A 45 -17.56 2.10 -7.17
CA ILE A 45 -16.85 0.97 -6.52
C ILE A 45 -16.03 0.21 -7.56
N SER A 46 -16.60 -0.06 -8.74
CA SER A 46 -15.88 -0.71 -9.84
C SER A 46 -14.67 0.12 -10.30
N ASP A 47 -14.83 1.43 -10.46
CA ASP A 47 -13.76 2.34 -10.87
C ASP A 47 -12.66 2.42 -9.80
N ASP A 48 -13.04 2.50 -8.52
CA ASP A 48 -12.10 2.53 -7.39
C ASP A 48 -11.36 1.19 -7.21
N TRP A 49 -12.03 0.06 -7.50
CA TRP A 49 -11.43 -1.27 -7.55
C TRP A 49 -10.41 -1.37 -8.69
N SER A 50 -10.80 -1.03 -9.92
CA SER A 50 -9.94 -1.02 -11.09
C SER A 50 -8.73 -0.08 -10.94
N ALA A 51 -8.93 1.08 -10.29
CA ALA A 51 -7.85 2.01 -9.98
C ALA A 51 -6.97 1.57 -8.78
N GLY A 52 -7.30 0.45 -8.14
CA GLY A 52 -6.60 -0.09 -6.97
C GLY A 52 -6.73 0.76 -5.70
N ARG A 53 -7.66 1.73 -5.65
CA ARG A 53 -7.81 2.67 -4.52
C ARG A 53 -8.24 1.96 -3.24
N ILE A 54 -9.11 0.97 -3.39
CA ILE A 54 -9.60 0.11 -2.30
C ILE A 54 -8.44 -0.59 -1.61
N PHE A 55 -7.58 -1.24 -2.39
CA PHE A 55 -6.40 -1.93 -1.89
C PHE A 55 -5.34 -0.96 -1.35
N TRP A 56 -5.19 0.20 -1.99
CA TRP A 56 -4.27 1.26 -1.53
C TRP A 56 -4.62 1.74 -0.12
N ARG A 57 -5.91 1.89 0.16
CA ARG A 57 -6.44 2.22 1.49
C ARG A 57 -6.28 1.06 2.47
N ALA A 58 -6.67 -0.15 2.09
CA ALA A 58 -6.55 -1.31 2.96
C ALA A 58 -5.09 -1.52 3.42
N ALA A 59 -4.12 -1.28 2.53
CA ALA A 59 -2.70 -1.30 2.88
C ALA A 59 -2.34 -0.26 3.95
N TRP A 60 -2.86 0.95 3.85
CA TRP A 60 -2.65 2.01 4.85
C TRP A 60 -3.27 1.65 6.21
N GLU A 61 -4.51 1.15 6.21
CA GLU A 61 -5.22 0.77 7.44
C GLU A 61 -4.53 -0.40 8.16
N ASN A 62 -4.14 -1.44 7.42
CA ASN A 62 -3.39 -2.56 7.99
C ASN A 62 -2.02 -2.12 8.51
N ALA A 63 -1.31 -1.24 7.79
CA ALA A 63 -0.04 -0.70 8.27
C ALA A 63 -0.21 0.08 9.59
N ARG A 64 -1.29 0.85 9.72
CA ARG A 64 -1.62 1.57 10.96
C ARG A 64 -1.95 0.61 12.10
N HIS A 65 -2.84 -0.36 11.88
CA HIS A 65 -3.21 -1.34 12.91
C HIS A 65 -2.03 -2.21 13.35
N GLY A 66 -1.09 -2.51 12.45
CA GLY A 66 0.17 -3.16 12.81
C GLY A 66 1.01 -2.34 13.79
N LEU A 67 1.10 -1.01 13.58
CA LEU A 67 1.81 -0.12 14.50
C LEU A 67 1.10 -0.03 15.85
N ASP A 68 -0.24 0.01 15.85
CA ASP A 68 -1.04 -0.03 17.08
C ASP A 68 -0.82 -1.36 17.84
N SER A 69 -0.69 -2.48 17.12
CA SER A 69 -0.40 -3.80 17.71
C SER A 69 0.99 -3.85 18.36
N ILE A 70 2.00 -3.26 17.71
CA ILE A 70 3.33 -3.10 18.30
C ILE A 70 3.27 -2.27 19.59
N ALA A 71 2.47 -1.20 19.61
CA ALA A 71 2.36 -0.31 20.78
C ALA A 71 1.80 -1.03 22.02
N VAL A 72 0.96 -2.05 21.83
CA VAL A 72 0.42 -2.89 22.92
C VAL A 72 1.25 -4.16 23.15
N GLY A 73 2.34 -4.36 22.40
CA GLY A 73 3.25 -5.49 22.54
C GLY A 73 2.80 -6.79 21.87
N ASP A 74 1.74 -6.74 21.05
CA ASP A 74 1.22 -7.87 20.27
C ASP A 74 1.98 -8.00 18.94
N LEU A 75 3.12 -8.67 18.99
CA LEU A 75 4.02 -8.82 17.84
C LEU A 75 3.51 -9.83 16.82
N ASP A 76 2.71 -10.80 17.25
CA ASP A 76 2.12 -11.80 16.34
C ASP A 76 1.07 -11.14 15.46
N MET A 77 0.20 -10.31 16.06
CA MET A 77 -0.78 -9.53 15.30
C MET A 77 -0.10 -8.48 14.39
N ALA A 78 0.98 -7.86 14.87
CA ALA A 78 1.75 -6.94 14.05
C ALA A 78 2.34 -7.62 12.80
N ASP A 79 2.82 -8.87 12.90
CA ASP A 79 3.31 -9.63 11.74
C ASP A 79 2.19 -9.94 10.75
N VAL A 80 1.00 -10.35 11.24
CA VAL A 80 -0.19 -10.55 10.40
C VAL A 80 -0.53 -9.27 9.63
N TYR A 81 -0.51 -8.11 10.30
CA TYR A 81 -0.78 -6.83 9.64
C TYR A 81 0.31 -6.43 8.63
N VAL A 82 1.58 -6.81 8.84
CA VAL A 82 2.64 -6.61 7.83
C VAL A 82 2.33 -7.37 6.54
N TRP A 83 1.90 -8.63 6.65
CA TRP A 83 1.53 -9.45 5.50
C TRP A 83 0.32 -8.85 4.77
N GLN A 84 -0.76 -8.59 5.50
CA GLN A 84 -1.99 -8.02 4.92
C GLN A 84 -1.75 -6.65 4.28
N ALA A 85 -0.94 -5.79 4.90
CA ALA A 85 -0.58 -4.49 4.33
C ALA A 85 0.27 -4.64 3.07
N THR A 86 1.19 -5.60 3.04
CA THR A 86 2.03 -5.88 1.86
C THR A 86 1.19 -6.43 0.71
N ASP A 87 0.31 -7.39 0.97
CA ASP A 87 -0.55 -8.01 -0.05
C ASP A 87 -1.52 -6.98 -0.64
N ALA A 88 -2.14 -6.15 0.20
CA ALA A 88 -2.99 -5.07 -0.25
C ALA A 88 -2.20 -4.03 -1.09
N TYR A 89 -0.98 -3.69 -0.68
CA TYR A 89 -0.14 -2.77 -1.44
C TYR A 89 0.22 -3.34 -2.83
N ILE A 90 0.52 -4.64 -2.92
CA ILE A 90 0.79 -5.33 -4.18
C ILE A 90 -0.46 -5.35 -5.06
N ALA A 91 -1.60 -5.79 -4.54
CA ALA A 91 -2.87 -5.82 -5.28
C ALA A 91 -3.26 -4.44 -5.83
N ALA A 92 -2.97 -3.38 -5.07
CA ALA A 92 -3.20 -2.01 -5.50
C ALA A 92 -2.30 -1.58 -6.68
N LEU A 93 -1.04 -1.99 -6.68
CA LEU A 93 -0.12 -1.76 -7.80
C LEU A 93 -0.53 -2.57 -9.03
N GLU A 94 -0.87 -3.84 -8.85
CA GLU A 94 -1.30 -4.73 -9.94
C GLU A 94 -2.57 -4.23 -10.61
N SER A 95 -3.56 -3.80 -9.81
CA SER A 95 -4.82 -3.22 -10.34
C SER A 95 -4.54 -2.01 -11.22
N ARG A 96 -3.64 -1.11 -10.78
CA ARG A 96 -3.23 0.08 -11.56
C ARG A 96 -2.52 -0.30 -12.86
N LEU A 97 -1.60 -1.27 -12.82
CA LEU A 97 -0.84 -1.69 -13.99
C LEU A 97 -1.72 -2.37 -15.04
N GLN A 98 -2.69 -3.19 -14.62
CA GLN A 98 -3.64 -3.83 -15.54
C GLN A 98 -4.51 -2.80 -16.28
N HIS A 99 -4.88 -1.70 -15.63
CA HIS A 99 -5.81 -0.71 -16.18
C HIS A 99 -5.11 0.53 -16.78
N ARG A 100 -3.77 0.64 -16.67
CA ARG A 100 -2.96 1.72 -17.26
C ARG A 100 -1.79 1.18 -18.09
N PRO A 101 -2.03 0.81 -19.36
CA PRO A 101 -0.98 0.31 -20.24
C PRO A 101 0.21 1.28 -20.42
N SER A 102 -0.03 2.59 -20.28
CA SER A 102 1.02 3.62 -20.30
C SER A 102 2.06 3.42 -19.21
N ASP A 103 1.65 2.95 -18.03
CA ASP A 103 2.52 2.79 -16.87
C ASP A 103 3.41 1.56 -17.06
N VAL A 104 2.90 0.51 -17.70
CA VAL A 104 3.66 -0.69 -18.11
C VAL A 104 4.75 -0.33 -19.13
N ALA A 105 4.43 0.54 -20.10
CA ALA A 105 5.40 0.97 -21.11
C ALA A 105 6.59 1.75 -20.52
N VAL A 106 6.40 2.45 -19.40
CA VAL A 106 7.48 3.13 -18.68
C VAL A 106 8.41 2.13 -17.98
N LEU A 107 7.87 1.05 -17.41
CA LEU A 107 8.65 0.04 -16.69
C LEU A 107 9.49 -0.86 -17.60
N THR A 108 9.08 -1.03 -18.85
CA THR A 108 9.77 -1.87 -19.84
C THR A 108 10.90 -1.12 -20.56
N ARG A 109 11.05 0.18 -20.33
CA ARG A 109 12.10 1.00 -20.94
C ARG A 109 13.19 1.31 -19.91
N PRO A 110 14.48 1.17 -20.27
CA PRO A 110 15.56 1.59 -19.39
C PRO A 110 15.44 3.10 -19.11
N ALA A 111 15.76 3.50 -17.89
CA ALA A 111 15.80 4.91 -17.52
C ALA A 111 16.72 5.68 -18.49
N SER A 112 16.19 6.74 -19.11
CA SER A 112 16.98 7.58 -19.99
C SER A 112 18.16 8.20 -19.23
N ARG A 113 19.37 8.17 -19.82
CA ARG A 113 20.57 8.79 -19.23
C ARG A 113 20.26 10.24 -18.85
N ARG A 114 20.47 10.60 -17.57
CA ARG A 114 20.37 11.99 -17.12
C ARG A 114 21.49 12.81 -17.78
N GLY A 115 21.09 13.83 -18.55
CA GLY A 115 21.98 14.89 -19.04
C GLY A 115 22.45 14.74 -20.49
N ARG A 116 21.76 15.44 -21.39
CA ARG A 116 22.27 16.64 -22.11
C ARG A 116 21.09 17.18 -22.92
N PRO A 117 20.54 18.37 -22.61
CA PRO A 117 19.56 18.97 -23.51
C PRO A 117 20.19 19.08 -24.90
N LYS A 118 19.50 18.60 -25.93
CA LYS A 118 19.90 18.86 -27.31
C LYS A 118 19.89 20.39 -27.48
N LYS A 119 21.06 20.99 -27.74
CA LYS A 119 21.10 22.37 -28.24
C LYS A 119 20.44 22.34 -29.61
N ASN A 120 19.35 23.09 -29.75
CA ASN A 120 18.86 23.53 -31.05
C ASN A 120 19.87 24.51 -31.66
#